data_AF-A0A3P8L7V8-F1
#
_entry.id   AF-A0A3P8L7V8-F1
#
_cell.length_a   1.000
_cell.length_b   1.000
_cell.length_c   1.000
_cell.angle_alpha   90.00
_cell.angle_beta   90.00
_cell.angle_gamma   90.00
#
_symmetry.space_group_name_H-M   'P 1'
#
loop_
_entity.id
_entity.type
_entity.pdbx_description
1 polymer ?
#
loop_
_entity_poly.entity_id
_entity_poly.type
_entity_poly.pdbx_seq_one_letter_code
_entity_poly.pdbx_strand_id
1 'polypeptide(L)'
;MTKTIDLHGLSVEAATSKIILALDEARSNQLTLLTIITGYGSGTLRTITIDLIEQENLDYIEEGPSVIVYLLNDSNLDTDNDFFDEYNKKFQ
;
A
#
# COMPACT_ATOMS: atom_id res chain seq x y z
N MET A 1 14.17 -5.38 0.69
CA MET A 1 14.50 -4.75 -0.62
C MET A 1 13.52 -3.61 -0.86
N THR A 2 13.91 -2.52 -1.54
CA THR A 2 13.11 -1.29 -1.66
C THR A 2 12.91 -0.88 -3.12
N LYS A 3 11.79 -0.21 -3.42
CA LYS A 3 11.54 0.40 -4.73
C LYS A 3 11.05 1.84 -4.57
N THR A 4 11.31 2.66 -5.59
CA THR A 4 10.81 4.03 -5.67
C THR A 4 10.09 4.24 -7.00
N ILE A 5 8.93 4.90 -6.97
CA ILE A 5 8.20 5.35 -8.15
C ILE A 5 7.96 6.85 -8.07
N ASP A 6 8.03 7.52 -9.22
CA ASP A 6 7.73 8.95 -9.35
C ASP A 6 6.42 9.16 -10.13
N LEU A 7 5.49 9.88 -9.50
CA LEU A 7 4.18 10.24 -10.03
C LEU A 7 4.10 11.72 -10.44
N HIS A 8 5.13 12.52 -10.16
CA HIS A 8 5.11 13.95 -10.43
C HIS A 8 4.79 14.24 -11.90
N GLY A 9 3.82 15.13 -12.11
CA GLY A 9 3.39 15.56 -13.45
C GLY A 9 2.48 14.57 -14.18
N LEU A 10 2.14 13.43 -13.58
CA LEU A 10 1.15 12.52 -14.15
C LEU A 10 -0.28 13.04 -13.92
N SER A 11 -1.18 12.65 -14.81
CA SER A 11 -2.62 12.76 -14.53
C SER A 11 -3.00 11.80 -13.40
N VAL A 12 -4.16 12.05 -12.79
CA VAL A 12 -4.70 11.19 -11.73
C VAL A 12 -4.82 9.75 -12.19
N GLU A 13 -5.36 9.52 -13.38
CA GLU A 13 -5.59 8.18 -13.94
C GLU A 13 -4.26 7.43 -14.15
N ALA A 14 -3.27 8.10 -14.75
CA ALA A 14 -1.96 7.52 -14.98
C ALA A 14 -1.21 7.22 -13.68
N ALA A 15 -1.33 8.12 -12.69
CA ALA A 15 -0.74 7.92 -11.37
C ALA A 15 -1.37 6.72 -10.66
N THR A 16 -2.71 6.61 -10.64
CA THR A 16 -3.43 5.48 -10.05
C THR A 16 -3.00 4.15 -10.64
N SER A 17 -2.96 4.02 -11.97
CA SER A 17 -2.50 2.78 -12.62
C SER A 17 -1.06 2.43 -12.23
N LYS A 18 -0.18 3.44 -12.13
CA LYS A 18 1.22 3.23 -11.77
C LYS A 18 1.41 2.81 -10.31
N ILE A 19 0.60 3.34 -9.39
CA ILE A 19 0.60 2.94 -7.97
C ILE A 19 0.20 1.46 -7.85
N ILE A 20 -0.92 1.07 -8.47
CA ILE A 20 -1.42 -0.32 -8.43
C ILE A 20 -0.37 -1.30 -8.93
N LEU A 21 0.20 -1.03 -10.12
CA LEU A 21 1.26 -1.88 -10.67
C LEU A 21 2.49 -1.94 -9.77
N ALA A 22 2.88 -0.82 -9.15
CA ALA A 22 4.03 -0.79 -8.25
C ALA A 22 3.79 -1.60 -6.97
N LEU A 23 2.57 -1.57 -6.42
CA LEU A 23 2.18 -2.38 -5.26
C LEU A 23 2.20 -3.88 -5.60
N ASP A 24 1.61 -4.27 -6.73
CA ASP A 24 1.60 -5.66 -7.19
C ASP A 24 3.01 -6.20 -7.45
N GLU A 25 3.85 -5.40 -8.12
CA GLU A 25 5.25 -5.73 -8.33
C GLU A 25 6.02 -5.82 -7.00
N ALA A 26 5.73 -4.93 -6.05
CA ALA A 26 6.41 -4.93 -4.76
C ALA A 26 6.04 -6.16 -3.93
N ARG A 27 4.76 -6.57 -3.95
CA ARG A 27 4.29 -7.83 -3.35
C ARG A 27 4.93 -9.04 -4.01
N SER A 28 4.91 -9.11 -5.33
CA SER A 28 5.47 -10.22 -6.11
C SER A 28 6.97 -10.42 -5.87
N ASN A 29 7.70 -9.32 -5.63
CA ASN A 29 9.13 -9.34 -5.36
C ASN A 29 9.48 -9.34 -3.86
N GLN A 30 8.48 -9.49 -2.97
CA GLN A 30 8.66 -9.49 -1.52
C GLN A 30 9.47 -8.26 -1.04
N LEU A 31 9.16 -7.09 -1.61
CA LEU A 31 9.74 -5.83 -1.16
C LEU A 31 9.18 -5.48 0.21
N THR A 32 10.01 -4.86 1.03
CA THR A 32 9.64 -4.44 2.39
C THR A 32 9.16 -3.00 2.43
N LEU A 33 9.48 -2.22 1.40
CA LEU A 33 9.21 -0.79 1.35
C LEU A 33 9.05 -0.32 -0.10
N LEU A 34 8.03 0.52 -0.32
CA LEU A 34 7.79 1.24 -1.57
C LEU A 34 7.71 2.74 -1.29
N THR A 35 8.59 3.52 -1.89
CA THR A 35 8.53 4.99 -1.85
C THR A 35 7.79 5.50 -3.07
N ILE A 36 6.79 6.34 -2.86
CA ILE A 36 5.97 6.95 -3.90
C ILE A 36 6.16 8.46 -3.86
N ILE A 37 6.80 9.04 -4.88
CA ILE A 37 7.01 10.49 -4.98
C ILE A 37 5.78 11.10 -5.65
N THR A 38 5.02 11.91 -4.91
CA THR A 38 3.77 12.54 -5.37
C THR A 38 3.98 13.98 -5.86
N GLY A 39 5.14 14.57 -5.53
CA GLY A 39 5.45 15.97 -5.78
C GLY A 39 4.85 16.93 -4.74
N TYR A 40 5.17 18.22 -4.88
CA TYR A 40 4.75 19.31 -3.97
C TYR A 40 3.49 20.07 -4.45
N GLY A 41 2.82 19.61 -5.50
CA GLY A 41 1.74 20.35 -6.17
C GLY A 41 0.48 20.57 -5.31
N SER A 42 -0.70 20.43 -5.91
CA SER A 42 -1.99 20.64 -5.23
C SER A 42 -2.28 19.64 -4.10
N GLY A 43 -1.42 18.65 -3.87
CA GLY A 43 -1.69 17.52 -2.97
C GLY A 43 -2.59 16.44 -3.57
N THR A 44 -3.16 16.64 -4.76
CA THR A 44 -4.10 15.69 -5.39
C THR A 44 -3.53 14.28 -5.51
N LEU A 45 -2.32 14.13 -6.06
CA LEU A 45 -1.69 12.81 -6.21
C LEU A 45 -1.35 12.17 -4.87
N ARG A 46 -1.05 12.98 -3.85
CA ARG A 46 -0.81 12.49 -2.49
C ARG A 46 -2.09 11.94 -1.88
N THR A 47 -3.20 12.68 -1.95
CA THR A 47 -4.50 12.21 -1.45
C THR A 47 -4.89 10.89 -2.09
N ILE A 48 -4.82 10.78 -3.42
CA ILE A 48 -5.14 9.53 -4.12
C ILE A 48 -4.20 8.39 -3.73
N THR A 49 -2.91 8.69 -3.56
CA THR A 49 -1.93 7.68 -3.11
C THR A 49 -2.30 7.15 -1.74
N ILE A 50 -2.60 8.04 -0.79
CA ILE A 50 -3.01 7.67 0.57
C ILE A 50 -4.32 6.88 0.55
N ASP A 51 -5.34 7.35 -0.17
CA ASP A 51 -6.64 6.67 -0.27
C ASP A 51 -6.48 5.23 -0.77
N LEU A 52 -5.59 4.99 -1.74
CA LEU A 52 -5.31 3.64 -2.26
C LEU A 52 -4.55 2.77 -1.25
N ILE A 53 -3.56 3.33 -0.56
CA ILE A 53 -2.78 2.62 0.45
C ILE A 53 -3.68 2.20 1.63
N GLU A 54 -4.57 3.09 2.07
CA GLU A 54 -5.53 2.82 3.15
C GLU A 54 -6.56 1.76 2.75
N GLN A 55 -7.02 1.76 1.50
CA GLN A 55 -7.91 0.69 0.97
C GLN A 55 -7.26 -0.69 0.99
N GLU A 56 -5.94 -0.75 0.84
CA GLU A 56 -5.16 -2.00 0.90
C GLU A 56 -4.73 -2.38 2.33
N ASN A 57 -5.15 -1.61 3.35
CA ASN A 57 -4.77 -1.76 4.76
C ASN A 57 -3.24 -1.79 4.98
N LEU A 58 -2.51 -0.91 4.29
CA LEU A 58 -1.05 -0.82 4.39
C LEU A 58 -0.63 0.37 5.28
N ASP A 59 0.42 0.15 6.06
CA ASP A 59 1.04 1.21 6.85
C ASP A 59 1.87 2.14 5.97
N TYR A 60 1.85 3.44 6.27
CA TYR A 60 2.66 4.43 5.58
C TYR A 60 3.10 5.59 6.48
N ILE A 61 4.13 6.30 6.02
CA ILE A 61 4.47 7.63 6.53
C ILE A 61 4.58 8.62 5.36
N GLU A 62 4.33 9.89 5.66
CA GLU A 62 4.57 10.99 4.72
C GLU A 62 5.90 11.69 5.05
N GLU A 63 6.75 11.87 4.04
CA GLU A 63 8.02 12.58 4.18
C GLU A 63 8.24 13.50 2.97
N GLY A 64 8.10 14.81 3.20
CA GLY A 64 8.28 15.81 2.14
C GLY A 64 7.30 15.58 0.98
N PRO A 65 7.76 15.38 -0.27
CA PRO A 65 6.90 15.09 -1.43
C PRO A 65 6.60 13.60 -1.61
N SER A 66 6.92 12.76 -0.62
CA SER A 66 6.88 11.30 -0.73
C SER A 66 5.92 10.67 0.27
N VAL A 67 5.31 9.56 -0.14
CA VAL A 67 4.61 8.61 0.71
C VAL A 67 5.43 7.32 0.76
N ILE A 68 5.83 6.88 1.93
CA ILE A 68 6.65 5.69 2.14
C ILE A 68 5.74 4.60 2.70
N VAL A 69 5.55 3.53 1.93
CA VAL A 69 4.65 2.41 2.23
C VAL A 69 5.47 1.25 2.79
N TYR A 70 5.03 0.72 3.93
CA TYR A 70 5.60 -0.47 4.54
C TYR A 70 4.84 -1.70 4.05
N LEU A 71 5.56 -2.62 3.41
CA LEU A 71 5.03 -3.83 2.81
C LEU A 71 5.46 -5.06 3.61
N LEU A 72 5.67 -4.89 4.90
CA LEU A 72 6.01 -6.01 5.78
C LEU A 72 4.84 -6.99 5.74
N ASN A 73 5.07 -8.12 5.09
CA ASN A 73 4.15 -9.22 5.08
C ASN A 73 3.92 -9.62 6.55
N ASP A 74 2.69 -9.50 7.01
CA ASP A 74 2.16 -10.30 8.12
C ASP A 74 2.02 -11.76 7.65
N SER A 75 3.08 -12.31 7.04
CA SER A 75 3.19 -13.72 6.67
C SER A 75 3.40 -14.52 7.95
N ASN A 76 2.34 -14.53 8.75
CA ASN A 76 1.93 -15.49 9.77
C ASN A 76 0.48 -15.26 10.24
N LEU A 77 -0.31 -14.44 9.53
CA LEU A 77 -1.74 -14.67 9.46
C LEU A 77 -2.04 -15.46 8.19
N ASP A 78 -1.45 -16.66 8.11
CA ASP A 78 -2.24 -17.83 7.73
C ASP A 78 -3.35 -17.95 8.80
N THR A 79 -4.32 -17.03 8.78
CA THR A 79 -5.66 -17.40 9.23
C THR A 79 -6.18 -18.31 8.13
N ASP A 80 -5.76 -19.57 8.23
CA ASP A 80 -6.72 -20.66 8.13
C ASP A 80 -8.03 -20.13 8.70
N ASN A 81 -9.05 -20.09 7.85
CA ASN A 81 -10.40 -19.66 8.18
C ASN A 81 -11.03 -20.49 9.33
N ASP A 82 -10.28 -21.41 9.95
CA ASP A 82 -10.67 -22.23 11.08
C ASP A 82 -10.74 -21.45 12.42
N PHE A 83 -9.99 -20.34 12.59
CA PHE A 83 -10.00 -19.62 13.88
C PHE A 83 -11.30 -18.83 14.13
N PHE A 84 -11.92 -18.29 13.07
CA PHE A 84 -13.20 -17.58 13.19
C PHE A 84 -14.38 -18.53 13.44
N ASP A 85 -14.30 -19.76 12.94
CA ASP A 85 -15.31 -20.80 13.15
C ASP A 85 -15.25 -21.40 14.57
N GLU A 86 -14.06 -21.52 15.17
CA GLU A 86 -13.91 -22.03 16.54
C GLU A 86 -14.39 -21.02 17.59
N TYR A 87 -14.17 -19.71 17.37
CA TYR A 87 -14.66 -18.66 18.27
C TYR A 87 -16.20 -18.63 18.32
N ASN A 88 -16.88 -18.82 17.18
CA ASN A 88 -18.34 -18.84 17.11
C ASN A 88 -18.98 -20.11 17.72
N LYS A 89 -18.27 -21.24 17.75
CA LYS A 89 -18.75 -22.48 18.39
C LYS A 89 -18.70 -22.48 19.92
N LYS A 90 -17.90 -21.60 20.52
CA LYS A 90 -17.68 -21.58 21.98
C LYS A 90 -18.69 -20.69 22.73
N PHE A 91 -19.49 -19.92 22.01
CA PHE A 91 -20.49 -18.99 22.55
C PHE A 91 -21.91 -19.20 21.98
N GLN A 92 -22.17 -20.37 21.38
CA GLN A 92 -23.51 -20.95 21.19
C GLN A 92 -23.65 -22.18 22.08
#